data_AF-A0A7R9SMN8-F1
#
_entry.id   AF-A0A7R9SMN8-F1
#
_cell.length_a   1.000
_cell.length_b   1.000
_cell.length_c   1.000
_cell.angle_alpha   90.00
_cell.angle_beta   90.00
_cell.angle_gamma   90.00
#
_symmetry.space_group_name_H-M   'P 1'
#
loop_
_entity.id
_entity.type
_entity.pdbx_description
1 polymer ?
#
loop_
_entity_poly.entity_id
_entity_poly.type
_entity_poly.pdbx_seq_one_letter_code
_entity_poly.pdbx_strand_id
1 'polypeptide(L)'
;KSSPWTIIKEALDWSERSTCVKPVRPDTMLLKLTVVCAAALVALVYSEEFQSKPAVRIIPADVLRDFPDRCFASTQCRLYKSNDTWSLAPFCGFSKCIQHFQDGVVVLLEEVSDCGPPPKEFPEVKEGEKPKCKISESLTNPNATYPSCCPVYECEAGAELKFPKIGGDDKGTGTLGAGSGSLRV
;
A
#
# COMPACT_ATOMS: atom_id res chain seq x y z
N LYS A 1 -41.86 -49.26 67.63
CA LYS A 1 -42.97 -49.21 66.66
C LYS A 1 -42.54 -48.27 65.53
N SER A 2 -42.54 -48.81 64.30
CA SER A 2 -42.36 -48.20 62.96
C SER A 2 -42.28 -46.65 62.88
N SER A 3 -41.41 -46.06 62.06
CA SER A 3 -41.55 -46.22 60.60
C SER A 3 -40.22 -46.07 59.81
N PRO A 4 -39.90 -46.99 58.87
CA PRO A 4 -38.64 -47.02 58.12
C PRO A 4 -38.58 -46.13 56.86
N TRP A 5 -39.40 -45.08 56.77
CA TRP A 5 -39.62 -44.34 55.51
C TRP A 5 -38.98 -42.95 55.44
N THR A 6 -38.31 -42.48 56.50
CA THR A 6 -37.72 -41.12 56.50
C THR A 6 -36.28 -41.08 55.96
N ILE A 7 -35.57 -42.22 55.92
CA ILE A 7 -34.17 -42.27 55.45
C ILE A 7 -34.05 -42.33 53.92
N ILE A 8 -35.15 -42.51 53.18
CA ILE A 8 -35.11 -42.63 51.71
C ILE A 8 -35.15 -41.26 51.00
N LYS A 9 -35.52 -40.16 51.67
CA LYS A 9 -35.59 -38.84 51.01
C LYS A 9 -34.27 -38.08 50.92
N GLU A 10 -33.28 -38.33 51.78
CA GLU A 10 -31.97 -37.67 51.68
C GLU A 10 -31.00 -38.39 50.73
N ALA A 11 -31.27 -39.64 50.35
CA ALA A 11 -30.41 -40.40 49.44
C ALA A 11 -30.68 -40.12 47.94
N LEU A 12 -31.77 -39.41 47.60
CA LEU A 12 -32.12 -39.09 46.21
C LEU A 12 -31.67 -37.71 45.74
N ASP A 13 -31.28 -36.81 46.66
CA ASP A 13 -30.81 -35.46 46.32
C ASP A 13 -29.27 -35.37 46.16
N TRP A 14 -28.54 -36.41 46.56
CA TRP A 14 -27.08 -36.52 46.33
C TRP A 14 -26.74 -37.29 45.04
N SER A 15 -27.58 -37.21 44.00
CA SER A 15 -27.17 -37.68 42.67
C SER A 15 -27.09 -36.57 41.62
N GLU A 16 -27.59 -35.36 41.91
CA GLU A 16 -27.64 -34.27 40.92
C GLU A 16 -26.57 -33.19 41.09
N ARG A 17 -25.64 -33.32 42.05
CA ARG A 17 -24.50 -32.40 42.19
C ARG A 17 -23.15 -33.01 41.81
N SER A 18 -23.20 -34.02 40.95
CA SER A 18 -22.03 -34.40 40.15
C SER A 18 -21.94 -33.37 39.03
N THR A 19 -21.09 -32.36 39.21
CA THR A 19 -20.60 -31.53 38.12
C THR A 19 -20.07 -32.46 37.04
N CYS A 20 -20.85 -32.62 35.97
CA CYS A 20 -20.34 -33.15 34.72
C CYS A 20 -19.29 -32.15 34.21
N VAL A 21 -18.08 -32.21 34.75
CA VAL A 21 -16.89 -31.78 34.01
C VAL A 21 -16.86 -32.72 32.82
N LYS A 22 -17.48 -32.27 31.72
CA LYS A 22 -17.45 -33.00 30.46
C LYS A 22 -15.98 -33.33 30.20
N PRO A 23 -15.61 -34.60 30.01
CA PRO A 23 -14.24 -34.95 29.67
C PRO A 23 -13.89 -34.15 28.41
N VAL A 24 -12.92 -33.25 28.53
CA VAL A 24 -12.39 -32.53 27.36
C VAL A 24 -11.75 -33.60 26.50
N ARG A 25 -12.48 -34.05 25.48
CA ARG A 25 -11.99 -35.06 24.54
C ARG A 25 -10.72 -34.50 23.90
N PRO A 26 -9.59 -35.22 23.88
CA PRO A 26 -8.34 -34.73 23.29
C PRO A 26 -8.54 -34.27 21.83
N ASP A 27 -9.49 -34.88 21.11
CA ASP A 27 -9.91 -34.46 19.76
C ASP A 27 -10.44 -33.03 19.67
N THR A 28 -11.11 -32.52 20.71
CA THR A 28 -11.65 -31.15 20.71
C THR A 28 -10.57 -30.09 20.98
N MET A 29 -9.49 -30.44 21.68
CA MET A 29 -8.31 -29.58 21.83
C MET A 29 -7.51 -29.52 20.53
N LEU A 30 -7.31 -30.67 19.87
CA LEU A 30 -6.61 -30.76 18.60
C LEU A 30 -7.40 -30.03 17.49
N LEU A 31 -8.72 -30.20 17.44
CA LEU A 31 -9.59 -29.50 16.49
C LEU A 31 -9.56 -27.98 16.69
N LYS A 32 -9.62 -27.50 17.94
CA LYS A 32 -9.51 -26.07 18.25
C LYS A 32 -8.15 -25.50 17.87
N LEU A 33 -7.06 -26.24 18.13
CA LEU A 33 -5.72 -25.84 17.75
C LEU A 33 -5.57 -25.75 16.23
N THR A 34 -6.09 -26.74 15.49
CA THR A 34 -6.07 -26.73 14.02
C THR A 34 -6.89 -25.59 13.43
N VAL A 35 -8.04 -25.23 14.01
CA VAL A 35 -8.86 -24.09 13.56
C VAL A 35 -8.17 -22.76 13.84
N VAL A 36 -7.53 -22.59 15.00
CA VAL A 36 -6.76 -21.37 15.33
C VAL A 36 -5.54 -21.24 14.42
N CYS A 37 -4.80 -22.33 14.20
CA CYS A 37 -3.68 -22.34 13.26
C CYS A 37 -4.13 -22.04 11.82
N ALA A 38 -5.23 -22.63 11.36
CA ALA A 38 -5.77 -22.34 10.03
C ALA A 38 -6.21 -20.89 9.89
N ALA A 39 -6.87 -20.30 10.91
CA ALA A 39 -7.26 -18.90 10.91
C ALA A 39 -6.06 -17.94 10.95
N ALA A 40 -5.02 -18.28 11.72
CA ALA A 40 -3.78 -17.50 11.77
C ALA A 40 -3.00 -17.56 10.45
N LEU A 41 -2.93 -18.75 9.83
CA LEU A 41 -2.32 -18.91 8.51
C LEU A 41 -3.08 -18.10 7.46
N VAL A 42 -4.41 -18.15 7.45
CA VAL A 42 -5.27 -17.33 6.58
C VAL A 42 -4.97 -15.84 6.77
N ALA A 43 -4.96 -15.32 8.01
CA ALA A 43 -4.70 -13.91 8.26
C ALA A 43 -3.32 -13.43 7.79
N LEU A 44 -2.30 -14.30 7.80
CA LEU A 44 -0.96 -13.97 7.29
C LEU A 44 -0.88 -13.97 5.75
N VAL A 45 -1.80 -14.63 5.03
CA VAL A 45 -1.81 -14.61 3.56
C VAL A 45 -2.55 -13.39 2.99
N TYR A 46 -3.35 -12.68 3.78
CA TYR A 46 -4.25 -11.61 3.32
C TYR A 46 -3.78 -10.18 3.64
N SER A 47 -2.50 -9.95 3.92
CA SER A 47 -1.95 -8.59 3.89
C SER A 47 -1.58 -8.22 2.45
N GLU A 48 -2.40 -7.41 1.80
CA GLU A 48 -2.04 -6.86 0.48
C GLU A 48 -1.18 -5.60 0.66
N GLU A 49 0.04 -5.66 0.16
CA GLU A 49 0.95 -4.51 0.09
C GLU A 49 0.70 -3.76 -1.23
N PHE A 50 0.32 -2.48 -1.15
CA PHE A 50 0.06 -1.68 -2.34
C PHE A 50 1.17 -0.67 -2.60
N GLN A 51 1.87 -0.85 -3.73
CA GLN A 51 2.81 0.14 -4.25
C GLN A 51 2.16 0.93 -5.40
N SER A 52 2.23 2.26 -5.36
CA SER A 52 1.73 3.09 -6.46
C SER A 52 2.48 2.77 -7.76
N LYS A 53 1.74 2.72 -8.88
CA LYS A 53 2.37 2.50 -10.18
C LYS A 53 3.32 3.66 -10.50
N PRO A 54 4.52 3.39 -11.01
CA PRO A 54 5.46 4.44 -11.40
C PRO A 54 4.81 5.35 -12.44
N ALA A 55 4.81 6.65 -12.17
CA ALA A 55 4.24 7.66 -13.06
C ALA A 55 5.35 8.20 -13.95
N VAL A 56 5.15 8.10 -15.27
CA VAL A 56 6.04 8.70 -16.27
C VAL A 56 5.36 9.97 -16.79
N ARG A 57 6.05 11.11 -16.73
CA ARG A 57 5.60 12.38 -17.32
C ARG A 57 6.69 13.00 -18.17
N ILE A 58 6.28 13.64 -19.26
CA ILE A 58 7.19 14.40 -20.13
C ILE A 58 7.03 15.88 -19.82
N ILE A 59 8.11 16.54 -19.43
CA ILE A 59 8.14 17.99 -19.17
C ILE A 59 9.14 18.67 -20.12
N PRO A 60 9.01 19.96 -20.40
CA PRO A 60 10.08 20.71 -21.06
C PRO A 60 11.36 20.61 -20.24
N ALA A 61 12.49 20.31 -20.87
CA ALA A 61 13.75 20.30 -20.16
C ALA A 61 14.18 21.74 -19.84
N ASP A 62 14.77 21.94 -18.66
CA ASP A 62 15.52 23.17 -18.40
C ASP A 62 16.78 23.15 -19.28
N VAL A 63 16.98 24.22 -20.05
CA VAL A 63 18.10 24.37 -20.96
C VAL A 63 18.81 25.68 -20.64
N LEU A 64 20.13 25.60 -20.38
CA LEU A 64 20.93 26.79 -20.14
C LEU A 64 21.27 27.48 -21.46
N ARG A 65 21.30 28.80 -21.45
CA ARG A 65 21.62 29.63 -22.62
C ARG A 65 22.94 29.23 -23.29
N ASP A 66 23.95 28.89 -22.50
CA ASP A 66 25.30 28.54 -23.00
C ASP A 66 25.39 27.08 -23.48
N PHE A 67 24.40 26.25 -23.15
CA PHE A 67 24.38 24.81 -23.46
C PHE A 67 23.01 24.40 -24.04
N PRO A 68 22.64 24.91 -25.23
CA PRO A 68 21.34 24.66 -25.84
C PRO A 68 21.11 23.19 -26.25
N ASP A 69 22.18 22.38 -26.28
CA ASP A 69 22.17 20.97 -26.67
C ASP A 69 22.03 20.01 -25.48
N ARG A 70 21.83 20.53 -24.25
CA ARG A 70 21.86 19.73 -23.01
C ARG A 70 20.69 20.05 -22.09
N CYS A 71 20.18 19.02 -21.44
CA CYS A 71 19.24 19.17 -20.33
C CYS A 71 20.01 19.57 -19.06
N PHE A 72 19.45 20.48 -18.28
CA PHE A 72 19.98 20.92 -17.00
C PHE A 72 19.18 20.30 -15.85
N ALA A 73 19.85 19.49 -15.03
CA ALA A 73 19.25 18.90 -13.83
C ALA A 73 19.46 19.84 -12.64
N SER A 74 18.40 20.57 -12.24
CA SER A 74 18.44 21.51 -11.12
C SER A 74 18.76 20.82 -9.78
N THR A 75 18.29 19.60 -9.55
CA THR A 75 18.55 18.83 -8.31
C THR A 75 20.02 18.49 -8.11
N GLN A 76 20.81 18.43 -9.18
CA GLN A 76 22.23 18.08 -9.15
C GLN A 76 23.15 19.19 -9.65
N CYS A 77 22.59 20.33 -10.07
CA CYS A 77 23.32 21.42 -10.74
C CYS A 77 24.24 20.91 -11.87
N ARG A 78 23.75 19.99 -12.72
CA ARG A 78 24.56 19.29 -13.73
C ARG A 78 23.89 19.25 -15.11
N LEU A 79 24.72 19.26 -16.15
CA LEU A 79 24.29 19.13 -17.54
C LEU A 79 24.35 17.68 -18.02
N TYR A 80 23.33 17.28 -18.77
CA TYR A 80 23.12 15.93 -19.31
C TYR A 80 22.91 15.99 -20.82
N LYS A 81 23.51 15.06 -21.55
CA LYS A 81 23.31 14.90 -22.99
C LYS A 81 21.98 14.19 -23.25
N SER A 82 21.52 14.24 -24.50
CA SER A 82 20.39 13.41 -24.93
C SER A 82 20.65 11.93 -24.62
N ASN A 83 19.61 11.26 -24.12
CA ASN A 83 19.56 9.90 -23.60
C ASN A 83 20.27 9.65 -22.27
N ASP A 84 20.96 10.64 -21.69
CA ASP A 84 21.49 10.48 -20.33
C ASP A 84 20.33 10.47 -19.32
N THR A 85 20.53 9.70 -18.24
CA THR A 85 19.60 9.55 -17.13
C THR A 85 20.25 10.00 -15.82
N TRP A 86 19.47 10.57 -14.90
CA TRP A 86 19.94 10.96 -13.58
C TRP A 86 18.91 10.72 -12.49
N SER A 87 19.38 10.55 -11.26
CA SER A 87 18.54 10.45 -10.07
C SER A 87 17.98 11.83 -9.69
N LEU A 88 16.71 11.86 -9.25
CA LEU A 88 16.07 13.05 -8.71
C LEU A 88 16.32 13.28 -7.22
N ALA A 89 17.20 12.49 -6.59
CA ALA A 89 17.55 12.63 -5.18
C ALA A 89 17.80 14.12 -4.81
N PRO A 90 17.18 14.63 -3.72
CA PRO A 90 16.52 13.90 -2.63
C PRO A 90 15.08 13.44 -2.91
N PHE A 91 14.52 13.70 -4.09
CA PHE A 91 13.20 13.18 -4.48
C PHE A 91 13.29 11.74 -4.99
N CYS A 92 12.24 10.95 -4.78
CA CYS A 92 12.18 9.57 -5.25
C CYS A 92 11.77 9.49 -6.72
N GLY A 93 12.76 9.47 -7.62
CA GLY A 93 12.54 9.35 -9.05
C GLY A 93 13.84 9.35 -9.85
N PHE A 94 13.72 9.16 -11.16
CA PHE A 94 14.78 9.45 -12.10
C PHE A 94 14.24 10.27 -13.27
N SER A 95 15.14 10.96 -13.94
CA SER A 95 14.86 11.71 -15.14
C SER A 95 15.74 11.24 -16.29
N LYS A 96 15.25 11.44 -17.51
CA LYS A 96 15.97 11.16 -18.75
C LYS A 96 15.85 12.35 -19.70
N CYS A 97 16.97 12.78 -20.25
CA CYS A 97 16.98 13.82 -21.28
C CYS A 97 16.59 13.18 -22.62
N ILE A 98 15.55 13.67 -23.27
CA ILE A 98 15.09 13.20 -24.58
C ILE A 98 15.04 14.35 -25.57
N GLN A 99 15.25 14.03 -26.85
CA GLN A 99 15.08 14.98 -27.95
C GLN A 99 13.77 14.71 -28.65
N HIS A 100 13.03 15.77 -28.96
CA HIS A 100 11.84 15.69 -29.79
C HIS A 100 11.97 16.67 -30.95
N PHE A 101 11.49 16.26 -32.12
CA PHE A 101 11.49 17.13 -33.30
C PHE A 101 10.10 17.70 -33.47
N GLN A 102 9.98 19.01 -33.34
CA GLN A 102 8.71 19.73 -33.43
C GLN A 102 8.88 20.97 -34.31
N ASP A 103 8.03 21.10 -35.33
CA ASP A 103 7.98 22.27 -36.22
C ASP A 103 9.33 22.65 -36.87
N GLY A 104 10.15 21.66 -37.21
CA GLY A 104 11.46 21.89 -37.83
C GLY A 104 12.61 22.13 -36.85
N VAL A 105 12.32 22.15 -35.54
CA VAL A 105 13.27 22.46 -34.48
C VAL A 105 13.43 21.26 -33.54
N VAL A 106 14.66 21.02 -33.07
CA VAL A 106 14.92 20.05 -32.01
C VAL A 106 14.66 20.71 -30.66
N VAL A 107 13.70 20.17 -29.91
CA VAL A 107 13.41 20.56 -28.52
C VAL A 107 13.89 19.47 -27.57
N LEU A 108 14.43 19.89 -26.43
CA LEU A 108 14.80 18.99 -25.35
C LEU A 108 13.64 18.86 -24.37
N LEU A 109 13.29 17.62 -24.05
CA LEU A 109 12.31 17.29 -23.03
C LEU A 109 12.98 16.44 -21.95
N GLU A 110 12.38 16.45 -20.77
CA GLU A 110 12.77 15.60 -19.66
C GLU A 110 11.64 14.61 -19.40
N GLU A 111 11.97 13.33 -19.54
CA GLU A 111 11.09 12.22 -19.14
C GLU A 111 11.36 11.92 -17.66
N VAL A 112 10.39 12.28 -16.81
CA VAL A 112 10.45 12.08 -15.36
C VAL A 112 9.67 10.84 -14.98
N SER A 113 10.33 9.90 -14.31
CA SER A 113 9.72 8.72 -13.70
C SER A 113 9.78 8.84 -12.18
N ASP A 114 8.63 8.99 -11.53
CA ASP A 114 8.52 9.11 -10.07
C ASP A 114 7.38 8.24 -9.50
N CYS A 115 7.13 8.38 -8.20
CA CYS A 115 6.11 7.59 -7.49
C CYS A 115 4.67 8.03 -7.77
N GLY A 116 4.49 9.09 -8.56
CA GLY A 116 3.20 9.73 -8.79
C GLY A 116 2.73 10.57 -7.61
N PRO A 117 1.59 11.27 -7.77
CA PRO A 117 1.01 12.06 -6.71
C PRO A 117 0.42 11.15 -5.61
N PRO A 118 0.41 11.62 -4.34
CA PRO A 118 -0.20 10.87 -3.26
C PRO A 118 -1.71 10.71 -3.49
N PRO A 119 -2.35 9.69 -2.88
CA PRO A 119 -3.79 9.50 -2.96
C PRO A 119 -4.53 10.73 -2.39
N LYS A 120 -5.66 11.11 -3.02
CA LYS A 120 -6.47 12.28 -2.62
C LYS A 120 -7.20 12.08 -1.29
N GLU A 121 -7.61 10.84 -1.05
CA GLU A 121 -8.36 10.42 0.12
C GLU A 121 -7.69 9.16 0.65
N PHE A 122 -7.10 9.25 1.85
CA PHE A 122 -7.18 8.12 2.76
C PHE A 122 -8.66 8.08 3.18
N PRO A 123 -9.39 6.96 3.03
CA PRO A 123 -10.84 6.95 3.22
C PRO A 123 -11.22 7.72 4.49
N GLU A 124 -12.08 8.74 4.33
CA GLU A 124 -12.47 9.61 5.45
C GLU A 124 -12.88 8.76 6.63
N VAL A 125 -12.12 8.92 7.70
CA VAL A 125 -12.37 8.26 8.96
C VAL A 125 -13.48 9.07 9.62
N LYS A 126 -14.65 8.46 9.85
CA LYS A 126 -15.63 9.08 10.74
C LYS A 126 -14.95 9.31 12.08
N GLU A 127 -15.20 10.45 12.72
CA GLU A 127 -14.62 10.79 14.01
C GLU A 127 -14.82 9.63 15.01
N GLY A 128 -13.73 8.92 15.33
CA GLY A 128 -13.74 7.70 16.16
C GLY A 128 -13.39 6.37 15.48
N GLU A 129 -13.26 6.30 14.15
CA GLU A 129 -12.80 5.10 13.42
C GLU A 129 -11.27 5.12 13.18
N LYS A 130 -10.68 4.02 12.70
CA LYS A 130 -9.25 3.96 12.33
C LYS A 130 -9.09 4.29 10.83
N PRO A 131 -8.01 4.98 10.41
CA PRO A 131 -7.73 5.19 8.99
C PRO A 131 -7.53 3.85 8.29
N LYS A 132 -8.30 3.64 7.23
CA LYS A 132 -8.35 2.36 6.49
C LYS A 132 -7.08 2.07 5.69
N CYS A 133 -6.22 3.06 5.47
CA CYS A 133 -4.93 2.91 4.83
C CYS A 133 -3.90 3.80 5.51
N LYS A 134 -2.68 3.30 5.69
CA LYS A 134 -1.52 4.03 6.22
C LYS A 134 -0.29 3.75 5.37
N ILE A 135 0.67 4.67 5.37
CA ILE A 135 1.98 4.38 4.81
C ILE A 135 2.67 3.37 5.74
N SER A 136 3.17 2.29 5.16
CA SER A 136 3.95 1.31 5.89
C SER A 136 5.35 1.84 6.17
N GLU A 137 5.66 2.13 7.43
CA GLU A 137 7.01 2.54 7.86
C GLU A 137 8.02 1.38 7.75
N SER A 138 7.56 0.13 7.83
CA SER A 138 8.41 -1.05 7.69
C SER A 138 8.80 -1.32 6.23
N LEU A 139 7.89 -1.05 5.28
CA LEU A 139 8.09 -1.35 3.87
C LEU A 139 8.60 -0.14 3.07
N THR A 140 8.36 1.08 3.56
CA THR A 140 8.79 2.31 2.89
C THR A 140 10.17 2.74 3.37
N ASN A 141 11.15 2.73 2.46
CA ASN A 141 12.49 3.29 2.73
C ASN A 141 12.74 4.54 1.88
N PRO A 142 12.50 5.76 2.42
CA PRO A 142 12.63 7.00 1.64
C PRO A 142 14.07 7.29 1.17
N ASN A 143 15.08 6.67 1.77
CA ASN A 143 16.49 6.84 1.40
C ASN A 143 16.96 5.80 0.36
N ALA A 144 16.10 4.87 -0.05
CA ALA A 144 16.43 3.90 -1.07
C ALA A 144 16.52 4.57 -2.46
N THR A 145 17.08 3.85 -3.43
CA THR A 145 17.08 4.30 -4.82
C THR A 145 15.71 4.02 -5.44
N TYR A 146 15.23 4.91 -6.32
CA TYR A 146 14.02 4.66 -7.09
C TYR A 146 14.13 3.33 -7.88
N PRO A 147 13.08 2.49 -7.95
CA PRO A 147 11.70 2.71 -7.47
C PRO A 147 11.44 2.33 -6.00
N SER A 148 12.47 1.87 -5.28
CA SER A 148 12.34 1.33 -3.93
C SER A 148 12.02 2.37 -2.84
N CYS A 149 12.23 3.66 -3.13
CA CYS A 149 11.89 4.75 -2.21
C CYS A 149 10.43 5.20 -2.29
N CYS A 150 9.62 4.59 -3.16
CA CYS A 150 8.21 4.95 -3.27
C CYS A 150 7.41 4.50 -2.04
N PRO A 151 6.40 5.28 -1.62
CA PRO A 151 5.57 4.93 -0.49
C PRO A 151 4.78 3.64 -0.75
N VAL A 152 4.83 2.73 0.20
CA VAL A 152 4.00 1.52 0.23
C VAL A 152 2.86 1.75 1.22
N TYR A 153 1.65 1.44 0.80
CA TYR A 153 0.45 1.61 1.62
C TYR A 153 -0.05 0.26 2.14
N GLU A 154 -0.24 0.19 3.45
CA GLU A 154 -0.95 -0.89 4.14
C GLU A 154 -2.40 -0.48 4.35
N CYS A 155 -3.32 -1.27 3.80
CA CYS A 155 -4.75 -1.00 3.83
C CYS A 155 -5.51 -2.16 4.49
N GLU A 156 -6.59 -1.84 5.22
CA GLU A 156 -7.54 -2.84 5.69
C GLU A 156 -8.29 -3.45 4.48
N ALA A 157 -8.65 -4.73 4.56
CA ALA A 157 -9.36 -5.43 3.49
C ALA A 157 -10.65 -4.71 3.08
N GLY A 158 -10.83 -4.46 1.78
CA GLY A 158 -11.95 -3.70 1.23
C GLY A 158 -11.74 -2.18 1.17
N ALA A 159 -10.58 -1.65 1.60
CA ALA A 159 -10.26 -0.24 1.46
C ALA A 159 -9.85 0.11 0.02
N GLU A 160 -10.18 1.33 -0.40
CA GLU A 160 -9.95 1.81 -1.77
C GLU A 160 -9.16 3.11 -1.73
N LEU A 161 -7.99 3.12 -2.36
CA LEU A 161 -7.16 4.31 -2.53
C LEU A 161 -7.50 4.99 -3.84
N LYS A 162 -7.91 6.26 -3.77
CA LYS A 162 -8.17 7.08 -4.97
C LYS A 162 -6.97 7.96 -5.27
N PHE A 163 -6.31 7.68 -6.38
CA PHE A 163 -5.22 8.52 -6.88
C PHE A 163 -5.77 9.66 -7.76
N PRO A 164 -5.16 10.86 -7.71
CA PRO A 164 -5.42 11.89 -8.70
C PRO A 164 -5.24 11.36 -10.12
N LYS A 165 -6.13 11.77 -11.03
CA LYS A 165 -5.87 11.58 -12.46
C LYS A 165 -4.67 12.43 -12.85
N ILE A 166 -3.63 11.78 -13.37
CA ILE A 166 -2.49 12.43 -13.98
C ILE A 166 -2.88 12.72 -15.44
N GLY A 167 -3.41 13.91 -15.70
CA GLY A 167 -3.79 14.39 -17.03
C GLY A 167 -5.14 15.12 -17.07
N GLY A 168 -5.09 16.42 -17.35
CA GLY A 168 -6.24 17.27 -17.70
C GLY A 168 -6.37 18.55 -16.86
N ASP A 169 -5.62 19.60 -17.20
CA ASP A 169 -6.14 20.91 -17.62
C ASP A 169 -4.97 21.85 -18.04
N ASP A 170 -5.03 22.32 -19.30
CA ASP A 170 -4.40 23.50 -19.93
C ASP A 170 -2.88 23.76 -19.87
N LYS A 171 -2.10 22.99 -20.64
CA LYS A 171 -1.21 23.45 -21.74
C LYS A 171 -0.14 22.40 -22.07
N GLY A 172 -0.39 21.67 -23.16
CA GLY A 172 0.58 21.00 -24.03
C GLY A 172 1.80 20.33 -23.39
N THR A 173 1.69 19.08 -22.97
CA THR A 173 2.76 18.08 -23.07
C THR A 173 2.13 16.69 -23.00
N GLY A 174 2.39 15.88 -24.03
CA GLY A 174 1.81 14.54 -24.19
C GLY A 174 2.19 13.62 -23.05
N THR A 175 1.21 13.27 -22.22
CA THR A 175 1.35 12.24 -21.17
C THR A 175 0.95 10.89 -21.78
N LEU A 176 1.85 9.91 -21.80
CA LEU A 176 1.48 8.50 -21.96
C LEU A 176 1.04 7.99 -20.58
N GLY A 177 -0.25 7.67 -20.48
CA GLY A 177 -1.02 7.73 -19.26
C GLY A 177 -0.68 6.73 -18.15
N ALA A 178 -0.77 7.21 -16.91
CA ALA A 178 -1.20 6.40 -15.78
C ALA A 178 -2.74 6.45 -15.73
N GLY A 179 -3.39 5.33 -16.08
CA GLY A 179 -4.84 5.22 -16.04
C GLY A 179 -5.41 5.55 -14.66
N SER A 180 -6.52 6.28 -14.66
CA SER A 180 -7.39 6.47 -13.50
C SER A 180 -7.70 5.12 -12.87
N GLY A 181 -7.05 4.78 -11.76
CA GLY A 181 -7.22 3.52 -11.07
C GLY A 181 -7.85 3.74 -9.71
N SER A 182 -9.06 3.24 -9.54
CA SER A 182 -9.62 2.94 -8.23
C SER A 182 -9.28 1.47 -8.00
N LEU A 183 -8.42 1.17 -7.02
CA LEU A 183 -8.03 -0.20 -6.73
C LEU A 183 -8.54 -0.58 -5.35
N ARG A 184 -9.42 -1.58 -5.35
CA ARG A 184 -9.99 -2.18 -4.16
C ARG A 184 -9.06 -3.31 -3.72
N VAL A 185 -8.60 -3.23 -2.47
CA VAL A 185 -7.94 -4.32 -1.73
C VAL A 185 -8.97 -5.36 -1.33
#